data_AF-A0A0S8GZT9-F1
#
_entry.id   AF-A0A0S8GZT9-F1
#
_cell.length_a   1.000
_cell.length_b   1.000
_cell.length_c   1.000
_cell.angle_alpha   90.00
_cell.angle_beta   90.00
_cell.angle_gamma   90.00
#
_symmetry.space_group_name_H-M   'P 1'
#
loop_
_entity.id
_entity.type
_entity.pdbx_description
1 polymer ?
#
loop_
_entity_poly.entity_id
_entity_poly.type
_entity_poly.pdbx_seq_one_letter_code
_entity_poly.pdbx_strand_id
1 'polypeptide(L)'
;MKILVADDDPIIRKLLCEVLTDDGHKVSAVTNGAQAVKEAQRERFELFFSDVHMPVMNGLETLRIMRSVFPQLTVVMMDSYPDQLVKQAENEGALTCIHKPFDLKEVRNVIEKVKELTRQQSFCVP
;
A
#
# COMPACT_ATOMS: atom_id res chain seq x y z
N MET A 1 -2.82 10.60 7.65
CA MET A 1 -3.62 9.62 6.89
C MET A 1 -3.62 8.29 7.62
N LYS A 2 -4.59 7.41 7.37
CA LYS A 2 -4.56 6.01 7.80
C LYS A 2 -3.91 5.14 6.73
N ILE A 3 -2.80 4.48 7.08
CA ILE A 3 -1.97 3.68 6.18
C ILE A 3 -1.95 2.24 6.67
N LEU A 4 -2.20 1.30 5.76
CA LEU A 4 -2.01 -0.13 5.98
C LEU A 4 -0.70 -0.56 5.32
N VAL A 5 0.09 -1.38 6.01
CA VAL A 5 1.35 -1.96 5.49
C VAL A 5 1.27 -3.47 5.62
N ALA A 6 1.46 -4.20 4.53
CA ALA A 6 1.61 -5.65 4.54
C ALA A 6 2.96 -6.03 3.96
N ASP A 7 3.78 -6.69 4.79
CA ASP A 7 5.10 -7.15 4.43
C ASP A 7 5.45 -8.32 5.36
N ASP A 8 6.03 -9.42 4.88
CA ASP A 8 6.40 -10.55 5.73
C ASP A 8 7.73 -10.30 6.47
N ASP A 9 8.56 -9.38 5.97
CA ASP A 9 9.80 -8.97 6.63
C ASP A 9 9.52 -8.06 7.85
N PRO A 10 9.83 -8.52 9.08
CA PRO A 10 9.63 -7.73 10.30
C PRO A 10 10.46 -6.45 10.34
N ILE A 11 11.62 -6.41 9.67
CA ILE A 11 12.50 -5.24 9.64
C ILE A 11 11.85 -4.15 8.78
N ILE A 12 11.36 -4.50 7.59
CA ILE A 12 10.67 -3.55 6.70
C ILE A 12 9.38 -3.04 7.34
N ARG A 13 8.56 -3.93 7.93
CA ARG A 13 7.35 -3.49 8.65
C ARG A 13 7.67 -2.51 9.77
N LYS A 14 8.69 -2.80 10.59
CA LYS A 14 9.08 -1.94 11.71
C LYS A 14 9.56 -0.57 11.20
N LEU A 15 10.45 -0.57 10.20
CA LEU A 15 10.96 0.65 9.58
C LEU A 15 9.84 1.55 9.04
N LEU A 16 8.93 0.98 8.23
CA LEU A 16 7.81 1.72 7.67
C LEU A 16 6.85 2.21 8.76
N CYS A 17 6.57 1.38 9.78
CA CYS A 17 5.70 1.77 10.88
C CYS A 17 6.27 2.97 11.65
N GLU A 18 7.56 2.92 12.02
CA GLU A 18 8.24 3.99 12.76
C GLU A 18 8.25 5.29 11.94
N VAL A 19 8.77 5.24 10.71
CA VAL A 19 8.94 6.43 9.87
C VAL A 19 7.60 7.09 9.54
N LEU A 20 6.59 6.30 9.18
CA LEU A 20 5.29 6.85 8.81
C LEU A 20 4.53 7.38 10.03
N THR A 21 4.71 6.78 11.20
CA THR A 21 4.14 7.30 12.45
C THR A 21 4.81 8.60 12.86
N ASP A 22 6.15 8.70 12.76
CA ASP A 22 6.92 9.91 13.01
C ASP A 22 6.52 11.06 12.06
N ASP A 23 6.18 10.73 10.81
CA ASP A 23 5.63 11.66 9.82
C ASP A 23 4.16 12.06 10.12
N GLY A 24 3.56 11.58 11.22
CA GLY A 24 2.22 11.95 11.68
C GLY A 24 1.07 11.12 11.11
N HIS A 25 1.36 9.95 10.52
CA HIS A 25 0.35 9.03 10.00
C HIS A 25 -0.10 8.00 11.05
N LYS A 26 -1.31 7.45 10.88
CA LYS A 26 -1.77 6.30 11.66
C LYS A 26 -1.47 5.05 10.84
N VAL A 27 -0.65 4.15 11.37
CA VAL A 27 -0.17 2.99 10.63
C VAL A 27 -0.65 1.70 11.29
N SER A 28 -1.23 0.82 10.47
CA SER A 28 -1.51 -0.57 10.85
C SER A 28 -0.60 -1.47 10.01
N ALA A 29 0.13 -2.37 10.65
CA ALA A 29 1.08 -3.27 9.98
C ALA A 29 0.67 -4.73 10.18
N VAL A 30 0.67 -5.50 9.09
CA VAL A 30 0.29 -6.91 9.04
C VAL A 30 1.31 -7.72 8.27
N THR A 31 1.27 -9.05 8.40
CA THR A 31 2.33 -9.93 7.86
C THR A 31 1.97 -10.65 6.57
N ASN A 32 0.75 -10.48 6.05
CA ASN A 32 0.29 -11.08 4.80
C ASN A 32 -0.97 -10.39 4.28
N GLY A 33 -1.32 -10.68 3.03
CA GLY A 33 -2.49 -10.10 2.38
C GLY A 33 -3.83 -10.47 3.03
N ALA A 34 -3.98 -11.68 3.58
CA ALA A 34 -5.24 -12.10 4.20
C ALA A 34 -5.54 -11.30 5.48
N GLN A 35 -4.52 -10.99 6.27
CA GLN A 35 -4.64 -10.07 7.39
C GLN A 35 -4.93 -8.64 6.91
N ALA A 36 -4.29 -8.21 5.81
CA ALA A 36 -4.53 -6.89 5.23
C ALA A 36 -6.01 -6.70 4.87
N VAL A 37 -6.62 -7.67 4.17
CA VAL A 37 -8.04 -7.63 3.81
C VAL A 37 -8.93 -7.56 5.06
N LYS A 38 -8.63 -8.36 6.09
CA LYS A 38 -9.39 -8.34 7.36
C LYS A 38 -9.30 -6.99 8.07
N GLU A 39 -8.12 -6.37 8.09
CA GLU A 39 -7.95 -5.05 8.70
C GLU A 39 -8.68 -3.97 7.89
N ALA A 40 -8.60 -4.01 6.55
CA ALA A 40 -9.35 -3.09 5.69
C ALA A 40 -10.89 -3.21 5.81
N GLN A 41 -11.41 -4.35 6.26
CA GLN A 41 -12.82 -4.52 6.61
C GLN A 41 -13.19 -3.89 7.96
N ARG A 42 -12.24 -3.81 8.90
CA ARG A 42 -12.48 -3.29 10.26
C ARG A 42 -12.45 -1.78 10.31
N GLU A 43 -11.57 -1.17 9.54
CA GLU A 43 -11.47 0.27 9.45
C GLU A 43 -11.10 0.75 8.05
N ARG A 44 -11.42 2.01 7.77
CA ARG A 44 -11.12 2.63 6.49
C ARG A 44 -9.67 3.11 6.45
N PHE A 45 -8.93 2.65 5.44
CA PHE A 45 -7.58 3.14 5.09
C PHE A 45 -7.63 4.00 3.83
N GLU A 46 -6.64 4.89 3.69
CA GLU A 46 -6.46 5.76 2.51
C GLU A 46 -5.39 5.20 1.57
N LEU A 47 -4.38 4.55 2.15
CA LEU A 47 -3.23 4.00 1.45
C LEU A 47 -2.88 2.61 1.99
N PHE A 48 -2.57 1.69 1.09
CA PHE A 48 -2.09 0.36 1.38
C PHE A 48 -0.76 0.10 0.66
N PHE A 49 0.30 -0.12 1.41
CA PHE A 49 1.56 -0.65 0.90
C PHE A 49 1.55 -2.17 1.01
N SER A 50 1.65 -2.87 -0.13
CA SER A 50 1.65 -4.33 -0.20
C SER A 50 2.96 -4.83 -0.75
N ASP A 51 3.66 -5.67 -0.01
CA ASP A 51 4.71 -6.50 -0.61
C ASP A 51 4.11 -7.45 -1.67
N VAL A 52 4.85 -7.65 -2.76
CA VAL A 52 4.44 -8.56 -3.86
C VAL A 52 4.59 -10.02 -3.43
N HIS A 53 5.66 -10.34 -2.71
CA HIS A 53 6.11 -11.68 -2.39
C HIS A 53 5.77 -12.09 -0.95
N MET A 54 4.49 -12.01 -0.58
CA MET A 54 4.04 -12.46 0.74
C MET A 54 3.59 -13.94 0.75
N PRO A 55 3.79 -14.66 1.88
CA PRO A 55 3.19 -15.97 2.10
C PRO A 55 1.67 -15.88 2.28
N VAL A 56 0.98 -17.02 2.17
CA VAL A 56 -0.48 -17.20 2.34
C VAL A 56 -1.33 -16.61 1.22
N MET A 57 -1.16 -15.32 0.89
CA MET A 57 -1.84 -14.65 -0.21
C MET A 57 -0.89 -13.61 -0.80
N ASN A 58 -0.60 -13.74 -2.09
CA ASN A 58 0.39 -12.88 -2.73
C ASN A 58 -0.15 -11.45 -2.94
N GLY A 59 0.75 -10.52 -3.27
CA GLY A 59 0.39 -9.11 -3.43
C GLY A 59 -0.64 -8.83 -4.53
N LEU A 60 -0.62 -9.58 -5.64
CA LEU A 60 -1.57 -9.38 -6.75
C LEU A 60 -2.98 -9.88 -6.42
N GLU A 61 -3.11 -11.04 -5.80
CA GLU A 61 -4.39 -11.54 -5.30
C GLU A 61 -4.99 -10.56 -4.29
N THR A 62 -4.14 -10.03 -3.41
CA THR A 62 -4.52 -8.99 -2.44
C THR A 62 -4.98 -7.73 -3.14
N LEU A 63 -4.24 -7.25 -4.15
CA LEU A 63 -4.62 -6.08 -4.94
C LEU A 63 -6.00 -6.26 -5.57
N ARG A 64 -6.26 -7.38 -6.24
CA ARG A 64 -7.55 -7.67 -6.89
C ARG A 64 -8.71 -7.59 -5.90
N ILE A 65 -8.56 -8.22 -4.72
CA ILE A 65 -9.58 -8.18 -3.67
C ILE A 65 -9.76 -6.75 -3.14
N MET A 66 -8.66 -6.06 -2.83
CA MET A 66 -8.69 -4.70 -2.31
C MET A 66 -9.36 -3.73 -3.29
N ARG A 67 -9.07 -3.84 -4.59
CA ARG A 67 -9.71 -3.01 -5.63
C ARG A 67 -11.20 -3.32 -5.79
N SER A 68 -11.59 -4.59 -5.67
CA SER A 68 -12.99 -4.98 -5.79
C SER A 68 -13.83 -4.55 -4.58
N VAL A 69 -13.29 -4.66 -3.37
CA VAL A 69 -14.04 -4.40 -2.12
C VAL A 69 -13.87 -2.95 -1.65
N PHE A 70 -12.71 -2.36 -1.87
CA PHE A 70 -12.33 -1.02 -1.40
C PHE A 70 -11.82 -0.15 -2.55
N PRO A 71 -12.67 0.24 -3.52
CA PRO A 71 -12.24 0.95 -4.74
C PRO A 71 -11.60 2.32 -4.48
N GLN A 72 -11.82 2.91 -3.30
CA GLN A 72 -11.24 4.18 -2.87
C GLN A 72 -9.90 4.01 -2.13
N LEU A 73 -9.51 2.78 -1.76
CA LEU A 73 -8.22 2.49 -1.17
C LEU A 73 -7.15 2.55 -2.27
N THR A 74 -6.15 3.41 -2.06
CA THR A 74 -5.00 3.48 -2.96
C THR A 74 -4.04 2.35 -2.60
N VAL A 75 -3.64 1.54 -3.58
CA VAL A 75 -2.72 0.42 -3.37
C VAL A 75 -1.39 0.71 -4.06
N VAL A 76 -0.29 0.51 -3.33
CA VAL A 76 1.08 0.65 -3.82
C VAL A 76 1.79 -0.67 -3.58
N MET A 77 2.40 -1.21 -4.63
CA MET A 77 3.14 -2.46 -4.53
C MET A 77 4.58 -2.18 -4.07
N MET A 78 5.17 -3.11 -3.33
CA MET A 78 6.58 -3.10 -2.95
C MET A 78 7.18 -4.42 -3.42
N ASP A 79 8.28 -4.37 -4.16
CA ASP A 79 8.83 -5.56 -4.79
C ASP A 79 10.35 -5.63 -4.68
N SER A 80 10.89 -6.79 -4.36
CA SER A 80 12.35 -7.05 -4.32
C SER A 80 12.92 -7.46 -5.68
N TYR A 81 12.08 -7.73 -6.67
CA TYR A 81 12.51 -8.12 -8.01
C TYR A 81 11.74 -7.33 -9.07
N PRO A 82 12.40 -6.68 -10.04
CA PRO A 82 11.69 -6.09 -11.17
C PRO A 82 11.21 -7.22 -12.09
N ASP A 83 10.06 -7.79 -11.79
CA ASP A 83 9.46 -8.87 -12.56
C ASP A 83 8.23 -8.39 -13.37
N GLN A 84 7.55 -9.32 -14.06
CA GLN A 84 6.36 -9.00 -14.84
C GLN A 84 5.13 -8.64 -13.98
N LEU A 85 5.13 -9.01 -12.69
CA LEU A 85 4.03 -8.77 -11.77
C LEU A 85 3.84 -7.28 -11.50
N VAL A 86 4.89 -6.47 -11.55
CA VAL A 86 4.81 -5.01 -11.40
C VAL A 86 3.92 -4.38 -12.48
N LYS A 87 4.19 -4.68 -13.75
CA LYS A 87 3.36 -4.18 -14.88
C LYS A 87 1.93 -4.68 -14.78
N GLN A 88 1.76 -5.92 -14.33
CA GLN A 88 0.44 -6.50 -14.15
C GLN A 88 -0.32 -5.79 -13.01
N ALA A 89 0.33 -5.49 -11.89
CA ALA A 89 -0.29 -4.78 -10.77
C ALA A 89 -0.75 -3.36 -11.16
N GLU A 90 0.04 -2.62 -11.94
CA GLU A 90 -0.36 -1.32 -12.47
C GLU A 90 -1.61 -1.43 -13.36
N ASN A 91 -1.65 -2.42 -14.26
CA ASN A 91 -2.83 -2.69 -15.09
C ASN A 91 -4.07 -3.10 -14.27
N GLU A 92 -3.86 -3.70 -13.10
CA GLU A 92 -4.92 -4.12 -12.18
C GLU A 92 -5.30 -3.03 -11.16
N GLY A 93 -4.73 -1.83 -11.28
CA GLY A 93 -5.15 -0.63 -10.54
C GLY A 93 -4.30 -0.31 -9.31
N ALA A 94 -3.08 -0.85 -9.20
CA ALA A 94 -2.07 -0.28 -8.30
C ALA A 94 -1.67 1.11 -8.80
N LEU A 95 -1.44 2.05 -7.88
CA LEU A 95 -1.00 3.40 -8.20
C LEU A 95 0.41 3.41 -8.81
N THR A 96 1.29 2.61 -8.24
CA THR A 96 2.69 2.45 -8.63
C THR A 96 3.31 1.28 -7.87
N CYS A 97 4.57 0.96 -8.20
CA CYS A 97 5.39 0.00 -7.49
C CYS A 97 6.68 0.66 -7.00
N ILE A 98 7.06 0.37 -5.76
CA ILE A 98 8.33 0.76 -5.14
C ILE A 98 9.26 -0.46 -5.17
N HIS A 99 10.50 -0.30 -5.62
CA HIS A 99 11.46 -1.40 -5.69
C HIS A 99 12.36 -1.43 -4.44
N LYS A 100 12.44 -2.59 -3.80
CA LYS A 100 13.39 -2.87 -2.73
C LYS A 100 14.78 -3.17 -3.32
N PRO A 101 15.88 -2.68 -2.72
CA PRO A 101 15.89 -1.78 -1.57
C PRO A 101 15.44 -0.36 -1.97
N PHE A 102 14.50 0.21 -1.20
CA PHE A 102 14.01 1.58 -1.38
C PHE A 102 14.57 2.49 -0.30
N ASP A 103 14.60 3.79 -0.60
CA ASP A 103 14.83 4.81 0.41
C ASP A 103 13.52 5.36 0.96
N LEU A 104 13.58 6.00 2.14
CA LEU A 104 12.39 6.59 2.77
C LEU A 104 11.84 7.80 2.00
N LYS A 105 12.64 8.40 1.11
CA LYS A 105 12.20 9.54 0.29
C LYS A 105 11.23 9.05 -0.78
N GLU A 106 11.44 7.87 -1.35
CA GLU A 106 10.54 7.25 -2.31
C GLU A 106 9.16 6.97 -1.70
N VAL A 107 9.14 6.39 -0.49
CA VAL A 107 7.89 6.14 0.26
C VAL A 107 7.14 7.46 0.54
N ARG A 108 7.86 8.52 0.96
CA ARG A 108 7.27 9.84 1.20
C ARG A 108 6.73 10.48 -0.07
N ASN A 109 7.44 10.38 -1.19
CA ASN A 109 6.99 10.91 -2.47
C ASN A 109 5.65 10.27 -2.91
N VAL A 110 5.51 8.96 -2.69
CA VAL A 110 4.26 8.26 -2.96
C VAL A 110 3.13 8.80 -2.08
N ILE A 111 3.38 9.01 -0.79
CA ILE A 111 2.38 9.58 0.13
C ILE A 111 1.95 10.98 -0.31
N GLU A 112 2.90 11.84 -0.69
CA GLU A 112 2.57 13.18 -1.20
C GLU A 112 1.72 13.11 -2.47
N LYS A 113 2.08 12.22 -3.41
CA LYS A 113 1.26 11.96 -4.62
C LYS A 113 -0.17 11.51 -4.25
N VAL A 114 -0.34 10.65 -3.26
CA VAL A 114 -1.67 10.19 -2.80
C VAL A 114 -2.46 11.34 -2.16
N LYS A 115 -1.81 12.20 -1.37
CA LYS A 115 -2.44 13.39 -0.79
C LYS A 115 -2.94 14.35 -1.88
N GLU A 116 -2.14 14.56 -2.93
CA GLU A 116 -2.52 15.38 -4.09
C GLU A 116 -3.74 14.81 -4.83
N LEU A 117 -3.74 13.51 -5.13
CA LEU A 117 -4.85 12.83 -5.80
C LEU A 117 -6.15 12.91 -4.97
N THR A 118 -6.05 12.79 -3.65
CA THR A 118 -7.21 12.86 -2.75
C THR A 118 -7.77 14.29 -2.66
N ARG A 119 -6.90 15.31 -2.68
CA ARG A 119 -7.32 16.73 -2.73
C ARG A 119 -8.04 17.07 -4.04
N GLN A 120 -7.56 16.57 -5.18
CA GLN A 120 -8.19 16.81 -6.49
C GLN A 120 -9.57 16.15 -6.60
N GLN A 121 -9.75 14.96 -6.02
CA GLN A 121 -11.07 14.29 -5.98
C GLN A 121 -12.09 15.00 -5.08
N SER A 122 -11.63 15.77 -4.09
CA SER A 122 -12.50 16.56 -3.21
C SER A 122 -13.03 17.86 -3.86
N PHE A 123 -12.46 18.26 -5.00
CA PHE A 123 -12.85 19.49 -5.72
C PHE A 123 -13.89 19.24 -6.83
N CYS A 124 -14.20 17.97 -7.13
CA CYS A 124 -15.26 17.57 -8.05
C CYS A 124 -16.45 16.98 -7.29
N VAL A 125 -17.15 17.82 -6.53
CA VAL A 125 -18.54 17.52 -6.12
C VAL A 125 -19.37 18.73 -6.56
N PRO A 126 -20.32 18.56 -7.51
CA PRO A 126 -21.22 19.64 -7.93
C PRO A 126 -22.19 20.05 -6.81
#